data_AF-A0A3D0N9L0-F1
#
_entry.id   AF-A0A3D0N9L0-F1
#
_cell.length_a   1.000
_cell.length_b   1.000
_cell.length_c   1.000
_cell.angle_alpha   90.00
_cell.angle_beta   90.00
_cell.angle_gamma   90.00
#
_symmetry.space_group_name_H-M   'P 1'
#
loop_
_entity.id
_entity.type
_entity.pdbx_description
1 polymer ?
#
loop_
_entity_poly.entity_id
_entity_poly.type
_entity_poly.pdbx_seq_one_letter_code
_entity_poly.pdbx_strand_id
1 'polypeptide(L)'
;MAYLAYLVLLVLLTAIERTWPGWLLIYDQGPQLVAAAIISAGLCAGPVAGCFAGLIGALLLGSAESAWLGGTFFAYMALGTVVGLLRGTLLAERAPMAALVTLAAVPIVEIIRLIFAAPPNPAPWVLQLLIAAPYSALLAMPVFAGFHWLTRLLAPEP
;
A
#
# COMPACT_ATOMS: atom_id res chain seq x y z
N MET A 1 -17.49 5.72 11.15
CA MET A 1 -16.83 6.96 10.69
C MET A 1 -15.39 6.69 10.20
N ALA A 2 -14.48 6.20 11.05
CA ALA A 2 -13.07 5.93 10.67
C ALA A 2 -12.88 5.08 9.40
N TYR A 3 -13.60 3.95 9.30
CA TYR A 3 -13.51 3.07 8.12
C TYR A 3 -13.96 3.72 6.79
N LEU A 4 -14.96 4.61 6.84
CA LEU A 4 -15.41 5.35 5.65
C LEU A 4 -14.35 6.36 5.20
N ALA A 5 -13.71 7.03 6.16
CA ALA A 5 -12.68 8.02 5.85
C ALA A 5 -11.42 7.35 5.25
N TYR A 6 -11.04 6.16 5.72
CA TYR A 6 -9.99 5.35 5.09
C TYR A 6 -10.34 4.92 3.67
N LEU A 7 -11.60 4.54 3.44
CA LEU A 7 -12.07 4.15 2.11
C LEU A 7 -11.93 5.33 1.14
N VAL A 8 -12.38 6.52 1.54
CA VAL A 8 -12.25 7.74 0.73
C VAL A 8 -10.77 8.04 0.41
N LEU A 9 -9.89 7.94 1.41
CA LEU A 9 -8.47 8.23 1.23
C LEU A 9 -7.79 7.19 0.33
N LEU A 10 -8.19 5.92 0.44
CA LEU A 10 -7.70 4.83 -0.39
C LEU A 10 -8.16 4.99 -1.85
N VAL A 11 -9.42 5.38 -2.09
CA VAL A 11 -9.93 5.72 -3.42
C VAL A 11 -9.15 6.89 -4.02
N LEU A 12 -8.92 7.94 -3.23
CA LEU A 12 -8.19 9.12 -3.67
C LEU A 12 -6.73 8.78 -4.02
N LEU A 13 -6.04 8.01 -3.18
CA LEU A 13 -4.67 7.55 -3.47
C LEU A 13 -4.61 6.65 -4.69
N THR A 14 -5.61 5.78 -4.90
CA THR A 14 -5.69 4.96 -6.12
C THR A 14 -5.86 5.84 -7.36
N ALA A 15 -6.70 6.87 -7.28
CA ALA A 15 -6.89 7.82 -8.38
C ALA A 15 -5.60 8.59 -8.68
N ILE A 16 -4.87 9.04 -7.65
CA ILE A 16 -3.59 9.72 -7.83
C ILE A 16 -2.55 8.77 -8.43
N GLU A 17 -2.42 7.54 -7.95
CA GLU A 17 -1.51 6.53 -8.50
C GLU A 17 -1.75 6.29 -10.00
N ARG A 18 -3.01 6.30 -10.44
CA ARG A 18 -3.39 6.14 -11.85
C ARG A 18 -3.22 7.40 -12.70
N THR A 19 -3.38 8.57 -12.11
CA THR A 19 -3.26 9.87 -12.79
C THR A 19 -1.90 10.51 -12.53
N TRP A 20 -0.90 9.71 -12.19
CA TRP A 20 0.41 10.20 -11.79
C TRP A 20 1.01 11.04 -12.92
N PRO A 21 1.48 12.28 -12.64
CA PRO A 21 1.96 13.16 -13.68
C PRO A 21 3.17 12.55 -14.39
N GLY A 22 3.19 12.60 -15.74
CA GLY A 22 4.27 12.01 -16.53
C GLY A 22 5.67 12.55 -16.22
N TRP A 23 5.77 13.81 -15.77
CA TRP A 23 7.03 14.45 -15.36
C TRP A 23 7.57 13.96 -14.01
N LEU A 24 6.77 13.23 -13.24
CA LEU A 24 7.10 12.64 -11.95
C LEU A 24 7.31 11.12 -12.04
N LEU A 25 7.22 10.55 -13.25
CA LEU A 25 7.56 9.16 -13.53
C LEU A 25 9.08 9.00 -13.58
N ILE A 26 9.58 7.94 -12.96
CA ILE A 26 11.00 7.57 -13.00
C ILE A 26 11.08 6.31 -13.87
N TYR A 27 11.68 6.40 -15.06
CA TYR A 27 11.68 5.31 -16.07
C TYR A 27 10.27 4.75 -16.38
N ASP A 28 9.30 5.64 -16.62
CA ASP A 28 7.88 5.29 -16.83
C ASP A 28 7.24 4.52 -15.67
N GLN A 29 7.85 4.53 -14.47
CA GLN A 29 7.32 3.92 -13.26
C GLN A 29 6.77 4.97 -12.30
N GLY A 30 5.54 4.73 -11.83
CA GLY A 30 4.91 5.45 -10.74
C GLY A 30 5.13 4.77 -9.38
N PRO A 31 4.77 5.45 -8.29
CA PRO A 31 4.82 4.88 -6.95
C PRO A 31 3.60 3.98 -6.67
N GLN A 32 3.76 2.97 -5.83
CA GLN A 32 2.66 2.12 -5.34
C GLN A 32 2.06 2.73 -4.07
N LEU A 33 1.15 3.68 -4.24
CA LEU A 33 0.49 4.40 -3.15
C LEU A 33 -0.57 3.55 -2.46
N VAL A 34 -1.24 2.65 -3.18
CA VAL A 34 -2.23 1.74 -2.60
C VAL A 34 -1.56 0.80 -1.59
N ALA A 35 -0.38 0.27 -1.91
CA ALA A 35 0.40 -0.54 -0.97
C ALA A 35 0.75 0.27 0.29
N ALA A 36 1.26 1.49 0.12
CA ALA A 36 1.57 2.39 1.23
C ALA A 36 0.34 2.74 2.08
N ALA A 37 -0.83 2.89 1.46
CA ALA A 37 -2.10 3.17 2.13
C ALA A 37 -2.55 2.00 3.01
N ILE A 38 -2.45 0.77 2.50
CA ILE A 38 -2.81 -0.45 3.23
C ILE A 38 -1.91 -0.65 4.45
N ILE A 39 -0.61 -0.41 4.28
CA ILE A 39 0.40 -0.44 5.36
C ILE A 39 0.04 0.59 6.42
N SER A 40 -0.26 1.82 6.00
CA SER A 40 -0.59 2.91 6.90
C SER A 40 -1.89 2.63 7.68
N ALA A 41 -2.93 2.12 7.01
CA ALA A 41 -4.17 1.73 7.65
C ALA A 41 -3.97 0.60 8.68
N GLY A 42 -3.13 -0.40 8.34
CA GLY A 42 -2.76 -1.49 9.24
C GLY A 42 -2.01 -1.00 10.48
N LEU A 43 -1.00 -0.14 10.30
CA LEU A 43 -0.23 0.44 11.42
C LEU A 43 -1.09 1.33 12.32
N CYS A 44 -2.00 2.13 11.75
CA CYS A 44 -2.79 3.09 12.53
C CYS A 44 -4.03 2.49 13.21
N ALA A 45 -4.76 1.56 12.55
CA ALA A 45 -6.01 1.00 13.08
C ALA A 45 -5.96 -0.51 13.37
N GLY A 46 -4.85 -1.20 13.09
CA GLY A 46 -4.64 -2.61 13.42
C GLY A 46 -4.99 -3.59 12.29
N PRO A 47 -4.94 -4.90 12.58
CA PRO A 47 -4.93 -5.95 11.56
C PRO A 47 -6.24 -6.06 10.78
N VAL A 48 -7.40 -5.87 11.44
CA VAL A 48 -8.71 -5.93 10.78
C VAL A 48 -8.89 -4.76 9.79
N ALA A 49 -8.45 -3.56 10.17
CA ALA A 49 -8.51 -2.39 9.31
C ALA A 49 -7.54 -2.50 8.12
N GLY A 50 -6.31 -3.00 8.36
CA GLY A 50 -5.36 -3.30 7.30
C GLY A 50 -5.88 -4.36 6.32
N CYS A 51 -6.51 -5.43 6.81
CA CYS A 51 -7.13 -6.46 5.97
C CYS A 51 -8.25 -5.87 5.09
N PHE A 52 -9.13 -5.06 5.67
CA PHE A 52 -10.22 -4.41 4.95
C PHE A 52 -9.71 -3.42 3.89
N ALA A 53 -8.71 -2.59 4.24
CA ALA A 53 -8.03 -1.72 3.30
C ALA A 53 -7.37 -2.51 2.16
N GLY A 54 -6.73 -3.64 2.49
CA GLY A 54 -6.13 -4.56 1.53
C GLY A 54 -7.14 -5.15 0.55
N LEU A 55 -8.31 -5.56 1.04
CA LEU A 55 -9.41 -6.05 0.20
C LEU A 55 -9.88 -4.98 -0.80
N ILE A 56 -10.16 -3.76 -0.31
CA ILE A 56 -10.64 -2.67 -1.18
C ILE A 56 -9.56 -2.22 -2.16
N GLY A 57 -8.31 -2.10 -1.71
CA GLY A 57 -7.20 -1.73 -2.59
C GLY A 57 -6.95 -2.75 -3.69
N ALA A 58 -7.00 -4.04 -3.35
CA ALA A 58 -6.93 -5.11 -4.35
C ALA A 58 -8.10 -5.07 -5.34
N LEU A 59 -9.31 -4.79 -4.87
CA LEU A 59 -10.49 -4.69 -5.73
C LEU A 59 -10.38 -3.52 -6.71
N LEU A 60 -9.93 -2.35 -6.24
CA LEU A 60 -9.73 -1.17 -7.08
C LEU A 60 -8.60 -1.37 -8.11
N LEU A 61 -7.46 -1.92 -7.68
CA LEU A 61 -6.35 -2.20 -8.58
C LEU A 61 -6.70 -3.28 -9.60
N GLY A 62 -7.27 -4.40 -9.14
CA GLY A 62 -7.63 -5.52 -10.00
C GLY A 62 -8.71 -5.18 -11.02
N SER A 63 -9.65 -4.29 -10.67
CA SER A 63 -10.66 -3.79 -11.61
C SER A 63 -10.06 -2.89 -12.70
N ALA A 64 -8.99 -2.17 -12.38
CA ALA A 64 -8.34 -1.25 -13.32
C ALA A 64 -7.29 -1.92 -14.22
N GLU A 65 -6.63 -2.99 -13.75
CA GLU A 65 -5.52 -3.63 -14.46
C GLU A 65 -5.91 -4.87 -15.27
N SER A 66 -7.17 -5.32 -15.24
CA SER A 66 -7.58 -6.63 -15.82
C SER A 66 -6.65 -7.79 -15.40
N ALA A 67 -6.04 -7.67 -14.22
CA ALA A 67 -5.11 -8.64 -13.67
C ALA A 67 -5.86 -9.78 -12.98
N TRP A 68 -5.18 -10.91 -12.77
CA TRP A 68 -5.71 -12.04 -11.99
C TRP A 68 -6.01 -11.61 -10.56
N LEU A 69 -7.29 -11.34 -10.32
CA LEU A 69 -7.83 -10.78 -9.08
C LEU A 69 -7.41 -11.59 -7.84
N GLY A 70 -7.44 -12.93 -7.92
CA GLY A 70 -7.19 -13.82 -6.77
C GLY A 70 -5.84 -13.61 -6.07
N GLY A 71 -4.73 -13.55 -6.82
CA GLY A 71 -3.40 -13.37 -6.25
C GLY A 71 -3.22 -11.98 -5.62
N THR A 72 -3.80 -10.95 -6.26
CA THR A 72 -3.75 -9.58 -5.74
C THR A 72 -4.55 -9.41 -4.46
N PHE A 73 -5.72 -10.04 -4.35
CA PHE A 73 -6.52 -10.05 -3.12
C PHE A 73 -5.73 -10.64 -1.96
N PHE A 74 -5.15 -11.83 -2.16
CA PHE A 74 -4.42 -12.52 -1.10
C PHE A 74 -3.20 -11.72 -0.65
N ALA A 75 -2.41 -11.19 -1.59
CA ALA A 75 -1.20 -10.43 -1.29
C ALA A 75 -1.50 -9.17 -0.45
N TYR A 76 -2.48 -8.36 -0.87
CA TYR A 76 -2.81 -7.10 -0.19
C TYR A 76 -3.56 -7.29 1.13
N MET A 77 -4.47 -8.27 1.23
CA MET A 77 -5.11 -8.62 2.50
C MET A 77 -4.10 -9.16 3.51
N ALA A 78 -3.24 -10.09 3.09
CA ALA A 78 -2.22 -10.67 3.98
C ALA A 78 -1.24 -9.59 4.45
N LEU A 79 -0.77 -8.73 3.54
CA LEU A 79 0.10 -7.60 3.88
C LEU A 79 -0.54 -6.67 4.92
N GLY A 80 -1.78 -6.22 4.69
CA GLY A 80 -2.47 -5.34 5.63
C GLY A 80 -2.68 -5.98 7.01
N THR A 81 -2.98 -7.29 7.02
CA THR A 81 -3.17 -8.05 8.27
C THR A 81 -1.84 -8.21 9.02
N VAL A 82 -0.78 -8.65 8.35
CA VAL A 82 0.56 -8.86 8.94
C VAL A 82 1.10 -7.54 9.48
N VAL A 83 1.00 -6.46 8.71
CA VAL A 83 1.46 -5.14 9.15
C VAL A 83 0.63 -4.63 10.33
N GLY A 84 -0.68 -4.86 10.33
CA GLY A 84 -1.51 -4.50 11.47
C GLY A 84 -1.28 -5.34 12.72
N LEU A 85 -0.81 -6.60 12.60
CA LEU A 85 -0.37 -7.41 13.75
C LEU A 85 0.93 -6.89 14.36
N LEU A 86 1.75 -6.18 13.57
CA LEU A 86 2.96 -5.49 14.06
C LEU A 86 2.65 -4.15 14.75
N ARG A 87 1.38 -3.74 14.80
CA ARG A 87 0.93 -2.57 15.55
C ARG A 87 1.20 -2.80 17.04
N GLY A 88 2.09 -1.99 17.62
CA GLY A 88 2.44 -2.02 19.03
C GLY A 88 3.78 -2.69 19.37
N THR A 89 4.45 -3.37 18.43
CA THR A 89 5.72 -4.08 18.69
C THR A 89 6.95 -3.40 18.09
N LEU A 90 6.77 -2.39 17.26
CA LEU A 90 7.85 -1.63 16.62
C LEU A 90 7.61 -0.13 16.90
N LEU A 91 8.54 0.74 16.51
CA LEU A 91 8.40 2.21 16.52
C LEU A 91 7.25 2.70 15.60
N ALA A 92 6.07 2.10 15.73
CA ALA A 92 4.98 1.95 14.77
C ALA A 92 4.17 3.24 14.56
N GLU A 93 4.36 4.23 15.42
CA GLU A 93 3.78 5.57 15.24
C GLU A 93 4.66 6.52 14.44
N ARG A 94 5.89 6.12 14.08
CA ARG A 94 6.83 7.01 13.39
C ARG A 94 6.77 6.77 11.87
N ALA A 95 6.60 7.85 11.12
CA ALA A 95 6.68 7.90 9.66
C ALA A 95 7.83 7.08 9.00
N PRO A 96 9.07 7.01 9.54
CA PRO A 96 10.11 6.15 8.99
C PRO A 96 9.78 4.66 9.00
N MET A 97 8.98 4.18 9.94
CA MET A 97 8.60 2.77 9.97
C MET A 97 7.66 2.42 8.83
N ALA A 98 6.72 3.30 8.50
CA ALA A 98 5.87 3.12 7.31
C ALA A 98 6.71 3.06 6.02
N ALA A 99 7.74 3.91 5.89
CA ALA A 99 8.66 3.87 4.77
C ALA A 99 9.42 2.54 4.68
N LEU A 100 10.00 2.06 5.79
CA LEU A 100 10.75 0.80 5.83
C LEU A 100 9.87 -0.42 5.54
N VAL A 101 8.66 -0.45 6.13
CA VAL A 101 7.70 -1.53 5.87
C VAL A 101 7.26 -1.50 4.42
N THR A 102 7.03 -0.32 3.83
CA THR A 102 6.67 -0.20 2.40
C THR A 102 7.81 -0.66 1.50
N LEU A 103 9.05 -0.30 1.82
CA LEU A 103 10.25 -0.74 1.09
C LEU A 103 10.36 -2.27 1.05
N ALA A 104 10.05 -2.95 2.16
CA ALA A 104 10.08 -4.41 2.23
C ALA A 104 8.81 -5.07 1.66
N ALA A 105 7.65 -4.42 1.78
CA ALA A 105 6.38 -5.02 1.41
C ALA A 105 6.12 -4.99 -0.10
N VAL A 106 6.54 -3.93 -0.80
CA VAL A 106 6.45 -3.84 -2.27
C VAL A 106 7.08 -5.05 -2.98
N PRO A 107 8.35 -5.45 -2.70
CA PRO A 107 8.93 -6.64 -3.31
C PRO A 107 8.23 -7.94 -2.90
N ILE A 108 7.73 -8.04 -1.66
CA ILE A 108 7.01 -9.24 -1.20
C ILE A 108 5.70 -9.42 -1.97
N VAL A 109 4.90 -8.35 -2.14
CA VAL A 109 3.65 -8.39 -2.92
C VAL A 109 3.92 -8.82 -4.34
N GLU A 110 5.00 -8.31 -4.93
CA GLU A 110 5.32 -8.61 -6.31
C GLU A 110 5.84 -10.05 -6.47
N ILE A 111 6.57 -10.58 -5.49
CA ILE A 111 6.94 -12.01 -5.45
C ILE A 111 5.69 -12.90 -5.31
N ILE A 112 4.71 -12.51 -4.50
CA ILE A 112 3.45 -13.25 -4.39
C ILE A 112 2.72 -13.20 -5.75
N ARG A 113 2.69 -12.05 -6.42
CA ARG A 113 2.13 -11.90 -7.76
C ARG A 113 2.81 -12.80 -8.79
N LEU A 114 4.14 -12.97 -8.72
CA LEU A 114 4.88 -13.89 -9.60
C LEU A 114 4.36 -15.34 -9.57
N ILE A 115 3.90 -15.81 -8.40
CA ILE A 115 3.37 -17.17 -8.24
C ILE A 115 2.10 -17.37 -9.08
N PHE A 116 1.30 -16.31 -9.24
CA PHE A 116 0.01 -16.37 -9.92
C PHE A 116 0.04 -15.85 -11.36
N ALA A 117 0.93 -14.90 -11.66
CA ALA A 117 1.06 -14.27 -12.96
C ALA A 117 2.53 -13.93 -13.22
N ALA A 118 3.28 -14.88 -13.76
CA ALA A 118 4.66 -14.66 -14.14
C ALA A 118 4.76 -13.68 -15.34
N PRO A 119 5.59 -12.63 -15.28
CA PRO A 119 5.77 -11.70 -16.36
C PRO A 119 6.46 -12.40 -17.55
N PRO A 120 6.09 -12.06 -18.79
CA PRO A 120 6.69 -12.67 -19.98
C PRO A 120 8.19 -12.36 -20.11
N ASN A 121 8.67 -11.26 -19.51
CA ASN A 121 10.09 -10.89 -19.45
C ASN A 121 10.48 -10.42 -18.03
N PRO A 122 11.47 -11.05 -17.37
CA PRO A 122 11.86 -10.71 -16.00
C PRO A 122 12.72 -9.45 -15.88
N ALA A 123 13.49 -9.10 -16.92
CA ALA A 123 14.41 -7.96 -16.90
C ALA A 123 13.72 -6.60 -16.64
N PRO A 124 12.66 -6.20 -17.40
CA PRO A 124 11.97 -4.95 -17.11
C PRO A 124 11.29 -5.00 -15.74
N TRP A 125 10.70 -6.14 -15.36
CA TRP A 125 10.04 -6.35 -14.07
C TRP A 125 10.97 -6.08 -12.88
N VAL A 126 12.21 -6.58 -12.88
CA VAL A 126 13.19 -6.31 -11.82
C VAL A 126 13.50 -4.81 -11.72
N LEU A 127 13.67 -4.14 -12.86
CA LEU A 127 13.97 -2.72 -12.92
C LEU A 127 12.79 -1.90 -12.35
N GLN A 128 11.56 -2.26 -12.69
CA GLN A 128 10.36 -1.66 -12.11
C GLN A 128 10.35 -1.81 -10.59
N LEU A 129 10.64 -3.00 -10.07
CA LEU A 129 10.68 -3.27 -8.64
C LEU A 129 11.73 -2.40 -7.93
N LEU A 130 12.92 -2.29 -8.53
CA LEU A 130 14.05 -1.54 -7.97
C LEU A 130 13.75 -0.03 -7.86
N ILE A 131 12.90 0.49 -8.74
CA ILE A 131 12.49 1.91 -8.73
C ILE A 131 11.23 2.11 -7.87
N ALA A 132 10.22 1.26 -8.05
CA ALA A 132 8.93 1.40 -7.39
C ALA A 132 9.06 1.24 -5.87
N ALA A 133 9.87 0.29 -5.37
CA ALA A 133 10.01 0.08 -3.93
C ALA A 133 10.55 1.31 -3.16
N PRO A 134 11.72 1.89 -3.52
CA PRO A 134 12.21 3.09 -2.83
C PRO A 134 11.32 4.31 -3.09
N TYR A 135 10.74 4.43 -4.28
CA TYR A 135 9.87 5.57 -4.58
C TYR A 135 8.57 5.53 -3.73
N SER A 136 7.98 4.35 -3.59
CA SER A 136 6.83 4.12 -2.71
C SER A 136 7.18 4.33 -1.25
N ALA A 137 8.39 3.94 -0.82
CA ALA A 137 8.85 4.16 0.55
C ALA A 137 8.98 5.65 0.89
N LEU A 138 9.48 6.47 -0.04
CA LEU A 138 9.55 7.93 0.13
C LEU A 138 8.17 8.56 0.30
N LEU A 139 7.20 8.12 -0.51
CA LEU A 139 5.82 8.62 -0.48
C LEU A 139 4.96 7.97 0.60
N ALA A 140 5.42 6.87 1.22
CA ALA A 140 4.73 6.25 2.34
C ALA A 140 4.71 7.15 3.58
N MET A 141 5.72 8.01 3.77
CA MET A 141 5.75 8.94 4.91
C MET A 141 4.59 9.94 4.91
N PRO A 142 4.33 10.72 3.83
CA PRO A 142 3.19 11.64 3.79
C PRO A 142 1.84 10.90 3.79
N VAL A 143 1.76 9.72 3.14
CA VAL A 143 0.56 8.87 3.20
C VAL A 143 0.26 8.46 4.64
N PHE A 144 1.25 7.94 5.36
CA PHE A 144 1.12 7.58 6.77
C PHE A 144 0.71 8.76 7.64
N ALA A 145 1.31 9.93 7.45
CA ALA A 145 0.94 11.14 8.18
C ALA A 145 -0.54 11.50 7.98
N GLY A 146 -1.06 11.36 6.76
CA GLY A 146 -2.48 11.56 6.46
C GLY A 146 -3.39 10.56 7.18
N PHE A 147 -3.06 9.27 7.13
CA PHE A 147 -3.79 8.22 7.85
C PHE A 147 -3.75 8.41 9.37
N HIS A 148 -2.59 8.77 9.92
CA HIS A 148 -2.39 9.00 11.35
C HIS A 148 -3.11 10.25 11.87
N TRP A 149 -3.15 11.32 11.08
CA TRP A 149 -3.92 12.51 11.42
C TRP A 149 -5.42 12.20 11.43
N LEU A 150 -5.90 11.47 10.41
CA LEU A 150 -7.30 11.07 10.29
C LEU A 150 -7.76 10.16 11.44
N THR A 151 -6.91 9.22 11.88
CA THR A 151 -7.23 8.37 13.04
C THR A 151 -7.34 9.16 14.32
N ARG A 152 -6.39 10.05 14.58
CA ARG A 152 -6.40 10.90 15.79
C ARG A 152 -7.65 11.78 15.86
N LEU A 153 -8.15 12.26 14.72
CA LEU A 153 -9.38 13.05 14.68
C LEU A 153 -10.64 12.23 14.97
N LEU A 154 -10.69 10.98 14.51
CA LEU A 154 -11.90 10.16 14.53
C LEU A 154 -11.98 9.24 15.76
N ALA A 155 -10.87 8.98 16.42
CA ALA A 155 -10.77 8.24 17.67
C ALA A 155 -9.68 8.88 18.55
N PRO A 156 -9.97 10.03 19.20
CA PRO A 156 -9.08 10.54 20.23
C PRO A 156 -8.97 9.49 21.34
N GLU A 157 -7.75 9.07 21.66
CA GLU A 157 -7.50 8.29 22.88
C GLU A 157 -7.96 9.12 24.09
N PRO A 158 -8.62 8.51 25.09
CA PRO A 158 -9.08 9.21 26.29
C PRO A 158 -7.94 9.75 27.17
#